data_AF-A0A1X1TGL9-F1
#
_entry.id   AF-A0A1X1TGL9-F1
#
_cell.length_a   1.000
_cell.length_b   1.000
_cell.length_c   1.000
_cell.angle_alpha   90.00
_cell.angle_beta   90.00
_cell.angle_gamma   90.00
#
_symmetry.space_group_name_H-M   'P 1'
#
loop_
_entity.id
_entity.type
_entity.pdbx_description
1 polymer ?
#
loop_
_entity_poly.entity_id
_entity_poly.type
_entity_poly.pdbx_seq_one_letter_code
_entity_poly.pdbx_strand_id
1 'polypeptide(L)' 'MIRRPSSASSEERYDAAGALLHPDFVVHEAGGMPFSGEYHGAAGFFELYAKMNEGLKLTPGEAIQFLHAEDAGASR' A
#
# COMPACT_ATOMS: atom_id res chain seq x y z
N MET A 1 -15.03 -11.04 -6.35
CA MET A 1 -13.76 -11.38 -7.05
C MET A 1 -13.61 -10.42 -8.23
N ILE A 2 -12.72 -9.43 -8.15
CA ILE A 2 -12.50 -8.45 -9.23
C ILE A 2 -11.36 -8.98 -10.12
N ARG A 3 -11.69 -9.35 -11.36
CA ARG A 3 -10.72 -9.80 -12.37
C ARG A 3 -10.23 -8.57 -13.14
N ARG A 4 -8.96 -8.20 -12.95
CA ARG A 4 -8.36 -7.04 -13.65
C ARG A 4 -7.94 -7.45 -15.08
N PRO A 5 -8.35 -6.72 -16.13
CA PRO A 5 -7.83 -6.91 -17.48
C PRO A 5 -6.36 -6.47 -17.54
N SER A 6 -5.51 -7.26 -18.18
CA SER A 6 -4.06 -7.03 -18.27
C SER A 6 -3.66 -5.76 -19.03
N SER A 7 -4.60 -5.11 -19.74
CA SER A 7 -4.37 -3.98 -20.64
C SER A 7 -4.71 -2.60 -20.07
N ALA A 8 -5.15 -2.48 -18.81
CA ALA A 8 -5.49 -1.18 -18.22
C ALA A 8 -4.28 -0.22 -18.25
N SER A 9 -4.54 1.08 -18.40
CA SER A 9 -3.52 2.11 -18.19
C SER A 9 -3.10 2.18 -16.72
N SER A 10 -1.96 2.82 -16.41
CA SER A 10 -1.56 3.04 -15.01
C SER A 10 -2.61 3.85 -14.25
N GLU A 11 -3.22 4.85 -14.89
CA GLU A 11 -4.27 5.69 -14.31
C GLU A 11 -5.51 4.89 -13.93
N GLU A 12 -6.01 4.03 -14.83
CA GLU A 12 -7.12 3.11 -14.51
C GLU A 12 -6.77 2.14 -13.38
N ARG A 13 -5.51 1.72 -13.27
CA ARG A 13 -5.06 0.87 -12.16
C ARG A 13 -5.03 1.64 -10.84
N TYR A 14 -4.68 2.93 -10.85
CA TYR A 14 -4.69 3.78 -9.67
C TYR A 14 -6.13 4.05 -9.21
N ASP A 15 -7.04 4.40 -10.11
CA ASP A 15 -8.46 4.59 -9.76
C ASP A 15 -9.06 3.31 -9.18
N ALA A 16 -8.81 2.17 -9.82
CA ALA A 16 -9.27 0.88 -9.32
C ALA A 16 -8.59 0.45 -8.01
N ALA A 17 -7.42 1.01 -7.65
CA ALA A 17 -6.80 0.78 -6.36
C ALA A 17 -7.39 1.69 -5.28
N GLY A 18 -7.64 2.96 -5.59
CA GLY A 18 -8.28 3.92 -4.69
C GLY A 18 -9.68 3.45 -4.26
N ALA A 19 -10.45 2.86 -5.18
CA ALA A 19 -11.77 2.31 -4.90
C ALA A 19 -11.78 1.12 -3.92
N LEU A 20 -10.63 0.50 -3.64
CA LEU A 20 -10.51 -0.58 -2.66
C LEU A 20 -10.25 -0.08 -1.24
N LEU A 21 -9.92 1.20 -1.07
CA LEU A 21 -9.62 1.77 0.24
C LEU A 21 -10.92 2.20 0.93
N HIS A 22 -11.04 1.86 2.21
CA HIS A 22 -12.13 2.35 3.04
C HIS A 22 -12.04 3.89 3.15
N PRO A 23 -13.17 4.62 3.22
CA PRO A 23 -13.15 6.08 3.38
C PRO A 23 -12.33 6.55 4.59
N ASP A 24 -12.39 5.80 5.69
CA ASP A 24 -11.64 6.07 6.93
C ASP A 24 -10.26 5.40 6.98
N PHE A 25 -9.74 4.92 5.86
CA PHE A 25 -8.42 4.33 5.81
C PHE A 25 -7.34 5.36 6.16
N VAL A 26 -6.38 4.98 7.00
CA VAL A 26 -5.25 5.84 7.38
C VAL A 26 -3.95 5.04 7.29
N VAL A 27 -2.94 5.60 6.63
CA VAL A 27 -1.58 5.10 6.68
C VAL A 27 -0.79 5.94 7.68
N HIS A 28 -0.15 5.27 8.64
CA HIS A 28 0.77 5.90 9.58
C HIS A 28 2.20 5.51 9.21
N GLU A 29 2.91 6.41 8.54
CA GLU A 29 4.32 6.23 8.23
C GLU A 29 5.16 6.70 9.40
N ALA A 30 5.92 5.75 9.98
CA ALA A 30 6.76 6.00 11.13
C ALA A 30 7.78 7.12 10.86
N GLY A 31 8.17 7.82 11.92
CA GLY A 31 9.18 8.87 11.87
C GLY A 31 10.52 8.37 11.31
N GLY A 32 11.29 9.28 10.71
CA GLY A 32 12.66 9.01 10.26
C GLY A 32 12.84 8.91 8.74
N MET A 33 11.76 9.02 7.97
CA MET A 33 11.81 9.12 6.51
C MET A 33 11.24 10.48 6.04
N PRO A 34 11.62 10.98 4.85
CA PRO A 34 11.08 12.23 4.30
C PRO A 34 9.56 12.23 4.08
N PHE A 35 8.93 11.06 4.08
CA PHE A 35 7.50 10.85 3.88
C PHE A 35 6.78 10.36 5.15
N SER A 36 7.38 10.51 6.34
CA SER A 36 6.71 10.25 7.61
C SER A 36 5.45 11.10 7.79
N GLY A 37 4.45 10.56 8.49
CA GLY A 37 3.20 11.27 8.78
C GLY A 37 1.96 10.37 8.68
N GLU A 38 0.80 11.02 8.78
CA GLU A 38 -0.51 10.37 8.64
C GLU A 38 -1.15 10.75 7.31
N TYR A 39 -1.66 9.76 6.59
CA TYR A 39 -2.23 9.91 5.25
C TYR A 39 -3.64 9.32 5.22
N HIS A 40 -4.64 10.17 4.97
CA HIS A 40 -6.05 9.81 5.09
C HIS A 40 -6.69 9.51 3.74
N GLY A 41 -7.45 8.42 3.69
CA GLY A 41 -8.20 7.97 2.52
C GLY A 41 -7.34 7.70 1.28
N ALA A 42 -7.99 7.57 0.14
CA ALA A 42 -7.31 7.30 -1.13
C ALA A 42 -6.37 8.45 -1.56
N ALA A 43 -6.77 9.70 -1.32
CA ALA A 43 -5.96 10.86 -1.65
C ALA A 43 -4.63 10.86 -0.88
N GLY A 44 -4.69 10.65 0.45
CA GLY A 44 -3.48 10.55 1.27
C GLY A 44 -2.60 9.37 0.87
N PHE A 45 -3.20 8.21 0.58
CA PHE A 45 -2.44 7.04 0.11
C PHE A 45 -1.66 7.34 -1.17
N PHE A 46 -2.26 8.01 -2.16
CA PHE A 46 -1.55 8.36 -3.39
C PHE A 46 -0.52 9.47 -3.22
N GLU A 47 -0.73 10.40 -2.28
CA GLU A 47 0.28 11.38 -1.89
C GLU A 47 1.54 10.69 -1.34
N LEU A 48 1.36 9.75 -0.40
CA LEU A 48 2.46 8.95 0.13
C LEU A 48 3.16 8.16 -0.98
N TYR A 49 2.38 7.48 -1.84
CA TYR A 49 2.92 6.67 -2.92
C TYR A 49 3.75 7.50 -3.91
N ALA A 50 3.32 8.73 -4.23
CA ALA A 50 4.09 9.66 -5.05
C ALA A 50 5.43 10.03 -4.40
N LYS A 51 5.41 10.43 -3.11
CA LYS A 51 6.63 10.75 -2.35
C LYS A 51 7.62 9.58 -2.30
N MET A 52 7.10 8.36 -2.14
CA MET A 52 7.91 7.14 -2.16
C MET A 52 8.56 6.93 -3.53
N ASN A 53 7.82 7.09 -4.63
CA ASN A 53 8.36 6.89 -5.98
C ASN A 53 9.38 7.95 -6.41
N GLU A 54 9.30 9.18 -5.88
CA GLU A 54 10.29 10.22 -6.13
C GLU A 54 11.63 9.92 -5.44
N GLY A 55 11.56 9.39 -4.20
CA GLY A 55 12.74 9.24 -3.34
C GLY A 55 13.32 7.83 -3.23
N LEU A 56 12.53 6.79 -3.45
CA LEU A 56 12.94 5.40 -3.25
C LEU A 56 13.29 4.72 -4.56
N LYS A 57 14.54 4.27 -4.66
CA LYS A 57 14.93 3.26 -5.62
C LYS A 57 14.72 1.89 -5.00
N LEU A 58 13.56 1.29 -5.26
CA LEU A 58 13.26 -0.07 -4.80
C LEU A 58 14.03 -1.09 -5.66
N THR A 59 14.86 -1.90 -5.02
CA THR A 59 15.41 -3.11 -5.62
C THR A 59 14.56 -4.31 -5.23
N PRO A 60 14.28 -5.27 -6.14
CA PRO A 60 13.58 -6.50 -5.79
C PRO A 60 14.28 -7.20 -4.62
N GLY A 61 13.54 -7.42 -3.53
CA GLY A 61 14.00 -8.17 -2.36
C GLY A 61 13.55 -9.63 -2.41
N GLU A 62 13.91 -10.39 -1.37
CA GLU A 62 13.34 -11.71 -1.15
C GLU A 62 11.81 -11.61 -0.97
N ALA A 63 11.09 -12.67 -1.34
CA ALA A 63 9.63 -12.67 -1.25
C ALA A 63 9.17 -12.45 0.20
N ILE A 64 8.18 -11.56 0.40
CA ILE A 64 7.59 -11.32 1.72
C ILE A 64 6.88 -12.58 2.20
N GLN A 65 7.18 -12.99 3.43
CA GLN A 65 6.48 -14.08 4.11
C GLN A 65 5.21 -13.56 4.76
N PHE A 66 4.08 -14.19 4.47
CA PHE A 66 2.80 -13.85 5.08
C PHE A 66 2.63 -14.68 6.34
N LEU A 67 2.58 -14.03 7.50
CA LEU A 67 2.17 -14.65 8.75
C LEU A 67 0.66 -14.49 8.87
N HIS A 68 -0.08 -15.59 8.78
CA HIS A 68 -1.52 -15.57 9.09
C HIS A 68 -1.71 -15.52 10.61
N ALA A 69 -2.62 -14.66 11.07
CA ALA A 69 -2.90 -14.49 12.51
C ALA A 69 -3.35 -15.79 13.20
N GLU A 70 -3.88 -16.75 12.43
CA GLU A 70 -4.29 -18.07 12.90
C GLU A 70 -3.09 -18.96 13.28
N ASP A 71 -1.90 -18.72 12.69
CA ASP A 71 -0.67 -19.46 12.99
C ASP A 71 0.06 -18.92 14.23
N ALA A 72 -0.27 -17.70 14.67
CA ALA A 72 0.35 -17.07 15.84
C ALA A 72 -0.17 -17.62 17.19
N GLY A 73 -1.22 -18.46 17.18
CA GLY A 73 -1.86 -19.04 18.37
C GLY A 73 -1.35 -20.42 18.79
N ALA A 74 -0.49 -21.07 18.00
CA ALA A 74 0.00 -22.43 18.28
C ALA A 74 1.31 -22.43 19.10
N SER A 75 1.28 -21.83 20.29
CA SER A 75 2.23 -22.19 21.34
C SER A 75 1.54 -22.03 22.69
N ARG A 76 1.22 -23.17 23.29
CA ARG A 76 0.74 -23.29 24.66
C ARG A 76 1.58 -24.32 25.38
#